data_AF-A0A950LP56-F1
#
_entry.id   AF-A0A950LP56-F1
#
_cell.length_a   1.000
_cell.length_b   1.000
_cell.length_c   1.000
_cell.angle_alpha   90.00
_cell.angle_beta   90.00
_cell.angle_gamma   90.00
#
_symmetry.space_group_name_H-M   'P 1'
#
loop_
_entity.id
_entity.type
_entity.pdbx_description
1 polymer ?
#
loop_
_entity_poly.entity_id
_entity_poly.type
_entity_poly.pdbx_seq_one_letter_code
_entity_poly.pdbx_strand_id
1 'polypeptide(L)'
;MPLDSTQLKLDEVKREIIFRQSTRLTDDLTLLYHLWGGQTPTLYDPVAISYALDPQLCPTRPMRLEVDDHGYTRPVSGAPNTEVCLDSKQQEFFQLYMGRILSQRLAGQSGR
;
A
#
# COMPACT_ATOMS: atom_id res chain seq x y z
N MET A 1 -2.45 -6.61 8.34
CA MET A 1 -1.30 -6.43 7.42
C MET A 1 -0.11 -5.95 8.24
N PRO A 2 0.86 -6.81 8.56
CA PRO A 2 2.02 -6.48 9.37
C PRO A 2 3.13 -5.78 8.56
N LEU A 3 4.20 -5.35 9.25
CA LEU A 3 5.37 -4.74 8.61
C LEU A 3 6.06 -5.67 7.60
N ASP A 4 5.99 -6.99 7.82
CA ASP A 4 6.58 -8.03 6.99
C ASP A 4 6.12 -7.95 5.52
N SER A 5 4.86 -7.57 5.28
CA SER A 5 4.26 -7.50 3.93
C SER A 5 4.04 -6.09 3.42
N THR A 6 4.29 -5.05 4.22
CA THR A 6 3.87 -3.67 3.89
C THR A 6 5.05 -2.74 3.61
N GLN A 7 6.29 -3.19 3.79
CA GLN A 7 7.50 -2.38 3.62
C GLN A 7 7.91 -2.15 2.15
N LEU A 8 6.95 -1.93 1.25
CA LEU A 8 7.21 -1.76 -0.18
C LEU A 8 7.68 -0.32 -0.48
N LYS A 9 8.83 -0.19 -1.14
CA LYS A 9 9.41 1.12 -1.48
C LYS A 9 8.88 1.63 -2.80
N LEU A 10 8.31 2.84 -2.79
CA LEU A 10 7.97 3.55 -4.01
C LEU A 10 9.25 4.16 -4.59
N ASP A 11 9.96 3.41 -5.42
CA ASP A 11 11.22 3.82 -6.03
C ASP A 11 11.12 5.07 -6.92
N GLU A 12 12.28 5.64 -7.24
CA GLU A 12 12.40 6.87 -8.01
C GLU A 12 11.71 6.78 -9.38
N VAL A 13 11.86 5.67 -10.10
CA VAL A 13 11.24 5.49 -11.43
C VAL A 13 9.73 5.58 -11.34
N LYS A 14 9.10 4.92 -10.36
CA LYS A 14 7.66 5.00 -10.15
C LYS A 14 7.22 6.39 -9.72
N ARG A 15 8.00 7.07 -8.87
CA ARG A 15 7.71 8.45 -8.45
C ARG A 15 7.73 9.41 -9.64
N GLU A 16 8.74 9.33 -10.50
CA GLU A 16 8.81 10.18 -11.69
C GLU A 16 7.60 10.00 -12.61
N ILE A 17 7.13 8.75 -12.78
CA ILE A 17 5.93 8.46 -13.57
C ILE A 17 4.70 9.14 -12.94
N ILE A 18 4.53 9.06 -11.61
CA ILE A 18 3.43 9.73 -10.89
C ILE A 18 3.53 11.25 -11.07
N PHE A 19 4.71 11.84 -10.84
CA PHE A 19 4.90 13.29 -10.85
C PHE A 19 4.67 13.92 -12.23
N ARG A 20 4.85 13.16 -13.32
CA ARG A 20 4.61 13.65 -14.68
C ARG A 20 3.14 13.60 -15.10
N GLN A 21 2.28 12.89 -14.39
CA GLN A 21 0.91 12.62 -14.81
C GLN A 21 -0.02 13.85 -14.75
N SER A 22 0.27 14.83 -13.87
CA SER A 22 -0.45 16.13 -13.77
C SER A 22 -1.97 16.03 -13.61
N THR A 23 -2.44 15.03 -12.85
CA THR A 23 -3.83 14.95 -12.35
C THR A 23 -3.90 15.50 -10.92
N ARG A 24 -5.09 15.91 -10.46
CA ARG A 24 -5.28 16.36 -9.06
C ARG A 24 -4.68 15.40 -8.03
N LEU A 25 -4.96 14.10 -8.16
CA LEU A 25 -4.42 13.11 -7.23
C LEU A 25 -2.89 13.03 -7.30
N THR A 26 -2.31 12.97 -8.50
CA THR A 26 -0.85 12.91 -8.63
C THR A 26 -0.17 14.18 -8.15
N ASP A 27 -0.80 15.33 -8.30
CA ASP A 27 -0.29 16.62 -7.80
C ASP A 27 -0.34 16.65 -6.27
N ASP A 28 -1.45 16.21 -5.66
CA ASP A 28 -1.59 16.09 -4.21
C ASP A 28 -0.55 15.12 -3.62
N LEU A 29 -0.32 13.98 -4.29
CA LEU A 29 0.73 13.02 -3.89
C LEU A 29 2.14 13.59 -4.04
N THR A 30 2.39 14.41 -5.07
CA THR A 30 3.68 15.09 -5.26
C THR A 30 3.92 16.10 -4.13
N LEU A 31 2.90 16.89 -3.77
CA LEU A 31 2.99 17.83 -2.67
C LEU A 31 3.23 17.10 -1.34
N LEU A 32 2.49 16.02 -1.06
CA LEU A 32 2.66 15.21 0.14
C LEU A 32 4.09 14.65 0.24
N TYR A 33 4.65 14.15 -0.87
CA TYR A 33 6.02 13.67 -0.92
C TYR A 33 7.03 14.75 -0.49
N HIS A 34 6.85 15.98 -0.96
CA HIS A 34 7.72 17.09 -0.56
C HIS A 34 7.53 17.51 0.90
N LEU A 35 6.29 17.52 1.41
CA LEU A 35 6.01 17.79 2.83
C LEU A 35 6.62 16.72 3.75
N TRP A 36 6.76 15.50 3.25
CA TRP A 36 7.43 14.39 3.94
C TRP A 36 8.96 14.40 3.76
N GLY A 37 9.54 15.52 3.32
CA GLY A 37 10.99 15.70 3.25
C GLY A 37 11.67 14.98 2.08
N GLY A 38 10.91 14.52 1.08
CA GLY A 38 11.46 14.00 -0.18
C GLY A 38 12.24 12.68 -0.04
N GLN A 39 12.03 11.92 1.04
CA GLN A 39 12.62 10.59 1.19
C GLN A 39 11.82 9.54 0.41
N THR A 40 12.46 8.43 0.02
CA THR A 40 11.77 7.31 -0.63
C THR A 40 10.65 6.77 0.25
N PRO A 41 9.36 6.93 -0.13
CA PRO A 41 8.25 6.52 0.70
C PRO A 41 8.16 5.01 0.82
N THR A 42 7.79 4.53 2.01
CA THR A 42 7.33 3.17 2.23
C THR A 42 5.81 3.14 2.17
N LEU A 43 5.23 2.25 1.36
CA LEU A 43 3.79 2.16 1.13
C LEU A 43 3.14 1.18 2.11
N TYR A 44 2.91 1.61 3.36
CA TYR A 44 2.25 0.76 4.36
C TYR A 44 0.75 0.58 4.07
N ASP A 45 -0.01 1.67 4.19
CA ASP A 45 -1.47 1.66 4.07
C ASP A 45 -1.97 1.29 2.67
N PRO A 46 -1.31 1.71 1.56
CA PRO A 46 -1.72 1.27 0.23
C PRO A 46 -1.71 -0.25 0.07
N VAL A 47 -0.81 -0.98 0.73
CA VAL A 47 -0.79 -2.46 0.68
C VAL A 47 -2.02 -3.04 1.38
N ALA A 48 -2.48 -2.45 2.49
CA ALA A 48 -3.71 -2.86 3.15
C ALA A 48 -4.95 -2.61 2.29
N ILE A 49 -5.01 -1.47 1.59
CA ILE A 49 -6.09 -1.18 0.64
C ILE A 49 -6.05 -2.17 -0.53
N SER A 50 -4.87 -2.46 -1.08
CA SER A 50 -4.72 -3.44 -2.16
C SER A 50 -5.20 -4.83 -1.75
N TYR A 51 -4.92 -5.29 -0.53
CA TYR A 51 -5.46 -6.55 -0.01
C TYR A 51 -6.99 -6.55 0.08
N ALA A 52 -7.60 -5.44 0.50
CA ALA A 52 -9.06 -5.33 0.55
C ALA A 52 -9.70 -5.37 -0.86
N LEU A 53 -8.99 -4.91 -1.89
CA LEU A 53 -9.46 -4.94 -3.28
C LEU A 53 -9.21 -6.30 -3.95
N ASP A 54 -8.05 -6.90 -3.69
CA ASP A 54 -7.65 -8.20 -4.21
C ASP A 54 -6.81 -8.97 -3.17
N PRO A 55 -7.45 -9.89 -2.41
CA PRO A 55 -6.76 -10.69 -1.40
C PRO A 55 -5.63 -11.57 -1.96
N GLN A 56 -5.62 -11.89 -3.27
CA GLN A 56 -4.58 -12.71 -3.89
C GLN A 56 -3.22 -12.00 -3.96
N LEU A 57 -3.20 -10.68 -3.81
CA LEU A 57 -1.97 -9.88 -3.74
C LEU A 57 -1.20 -10.09 -2.43
N CYS A 58 -1.86 -10.59 -1.40
CA CYS A 58 -1.24 -10.87 -0.11
C CYS A 58 -1.86 -12.12 0.51
N PRO A 59 -1.46 -13.32 0.04
CA PRO A 59 -1.96 -14.57 0.59
C PRO A 59 -1.74 -14.63 2.10
N THR A 60 -2.80 -14.91 2.85
CA THR A 60 -2.75 -14.95 4.31
C THR A 60 -2.56 -16.35 4.83
N ARG A 61 -2.10 -16.44 6.07
CA ARG A 61 -2.18 -17.66 6.87
C ARG A 61 -2.91 -17.39 8.19
N PRO A 62 -3.71 -18.34 8.68
CA PRO A 62 -4.35 -18.22 9.98
C PRO A 62 -3.28 -18.23 11.08
N MET A 63 -3.33 -17.25 11.98
CA MET A 63 -2.44 -17.17 13.13
C MET A 63 -3.22 -16.81 14.39
N ARG A 64 -2.71 -17.27 15.54
CA ARG A 64 -3.15 -16.81 16.85
C ARG A 64 -2.14 -15.79 17.35
N LEU A 65 -2.57 -14.52 17.37
CA LEU A 65 -1.74 -13.38 17.77
C LEU A 65 -2.29 -12.71 19.02
N GLU A 66 -1.40 -12.17 19.84
CA GLU A 66 -1.72 -11.29 20.97
C GLU A 66 -0.84 -10.03 20.91
N VAL A 67 -1.36 -8.92 21.42
CA VAL A 67 -0.60 -7.69 21.60
C VAL A 67 -0.16 -7.65 23.06
N ASP A 68 1.15 -7.64 23.28
CA ASP A 68 1.70 -7.59 24.64
C ASP A 68 1.58 -6.19 25.26
N ASP A 69 1.92 -6.08 26.55
CA ASP A 69 1.84 -4.82 27.31
C ASP A 69 2.79 -3.73 26.81
N HIS A 70 3.70 -4.05 25.88
CA HIS A 70 4.61 -3.12 25.23
C HIS A 70 4.19 -2.76 23.80
N GLY A 71 3.04 -3.28 23.34
CA GLY A 71 2.50 -3.03 22.00
C GLY A 71 3.08 -3.93 20.90
N TYR A 72 3.87 -4.96 21.23
CA TYR A 72 4.33 -5.92 20.22
C TYR A 72 3.23 -6.92 19.88
N THR A 73 3.05 -7.16 18.59
CA THR A 73 2.22 -8.26 18.11
C THR A 73 3.03 -9.55 18.12
N ARG A 74 2.64 -10.54 18.92
CA ARG A 74 3.37 -11.81 19.08
C ARG A 74 2.52 -13.01 18.70
N PRO A 75 3.11 -14.03 18.06
CA PRO A 75 2.46 -15.33 17.90
C PRO A 75 2.39 -16.03 19.25
N VAL A 76 1.22 -16.61 19.55
CA VAL A 76 1.00 -17.44 20.73
C VAL A 76 0.30 -18.75 20.33
N SER A 77 0.28 -19.73 21.23
CA SER A 77 -0.40 -21.01 20.97
C SER A 77 -1.92 -20.88 21.04
N GLY A 78 -2.63 -21.79 20.37
CA GLY A 78 -4.08 -21.89 20.42
C GLY A 78 -4.77 -21.69 19.07
N ALA A 79 -6.11 -21.61 19.10
CA ALA A 79 -6.92 -21.44 17.90
C ALA A 79 -6.64 -20.06 17.25
N PRO A 80 -6.48 -19.99 15.91
CA PRO A 80 -6.27 -18.74 15.18
C PRO A 80 -7.37 -17.71 15.46
N ASN A 81 -6.98 -16.44 15.53
CA ASN A 81 -7.89 -15.30 15.70
C ASN A 81 -7.78 -14.26 14.57
N THR A 82 -6.82 -14.41 13.66
CA THR A 82 -6.66 -13.49 12.54
C THR A 82 -5.94 -14.16 11.36
N GLU A 83 -6.16 -13.59 10.18
CA GLU A 83 -5.43 -13.89 8.97
C GLU A 83 -4.26 -12.91 8.81
N VAL A 84 -3.07 -13.43 8.51
CA VAL A 84 -1.83 -12.62 8.45
C VAL A 84 -1.14 -12.83 7.12
N CYS A 85 -0.94 -11.74 6.37
CA CYS A 85 -0.06 -11.76 5.21
C CYS A 85 1.37 -11.42 5.62
N LEU A 86 2.32 -12.28 5.27
CA LEU A 86 3.74 -12.09 5.59
C LEU A 86 4.61 -11.83 4.38
N ASP A 87 4.09 -12.11 3.19
CA ASP A 87 4.79 -11.90 1.93
C ASP A 87 3.80 -11.37 0.90
N SER A 88 3.91 -10.09 0.59
CA SER A 88 3.08 -9.45 -0.43
C SER A 88 3.67 -9.69 -1.81
N LYS A 89 2.81 -9.94 -2.79
CA LYS A 89 3.19 -10.01 -4.22
C LYS A 89 3.52 -8.61 -4.74
N GLN A 90 4.76 -8.19 -4.54
CA GLN A 90 5.20 -6.80 -4.75
C GLN A 90 4.99 -6.32 -6.19
N GLN A 91 5.28 -7.16 -7.19
CA GLN A 91 5.17 -6.75 -8.59
C GLN A 91 3.70 -6.49 -8.98
N GLU A 92 2.81 -7.41 -8.59
CA GLU A 92 1.38 -7.36 -8.83
C GLU A 92 0.73 -6.21 -8.04
N PHE A 93 1.19 -5.98 -6.80
CA PHE A 93 0.82 -4.79 -6.03
C PHE A 93 1.12 -3.51 -6.81
N PHE A 94 2.34 -3.36 -7.36
CA PHE A 94 2.70 -2.14 -8.10
C PHE A 94 1.96 -2.01 -9.42
N GLN A 95 1.63 -3.12 -10.09
CA GLN A 95 0.76 -3.09 -11.27
C GLN A 95 -0.62 -2.53 -10.91
N LEU A 96 -1.24 -3.03 -9.84
CA LEU A 96 -2.54 -2.51 -9.37
C LEU A 96 -2.43 -1.05 -8.92
N TYR A 97 -1.47 -0.74 -8.04
CA TYR A 97 -1.31 0.58 -7.43
C TYR A 97 -1.04 1.65 -8.49
N MET A 98 -0.02 1.46 -9.34
CA MET A 98 0.31 2.42 -10.39
C MET A 98 -0.83 2.55 -11.40
N GLY A 99 -1.46 1.43 -11.79
CA GLY A 99 -2.62 1.46 -12.68
C GLY A 99 -3.77 2.29 -12.11
N ARG A 100 -4.05 2.20 -10.81
CA ARG A 100 -5.10 2.98 -10.14
C ARG A 100 -4.74 4.45 -10.00
N ILE A 101 -3.52 4.78 -9.57
CA ILE A 101 -3.08 6.16 -9.38
C ILE A 101 -3.06 6.92 -10.73
N LEU A 102 -2.56 6.29 -11.79
CA LEU A 102 -2.41 6.94 -13.09
C LEU A 102 -3.70 7.01 -13.91
N SER A 103 -4.71 6.19 -13.59
CA SER A 103 -5.99 6.17 -14.31
C SER A 103 -7.04 7.13 -13.76
N GLN A 104 -6.78 7.82 -12.64
CA GLN A 104 -7.72 8.81 -12.10
C GLN A 104 -7.94 9.95 -13.09
N ARG A 105 -9.18 10.09 -13.54
CA ARG A 105 -9.65 11.25 -14.31
C ARG A 105 -10.62 12.03 -13.46
N LEU A 106 -10.62 13.35 -13.64
CA LEU A 106 -11.61 14.23 -13.01
C LEU A 106 -13.02 13.78 -13.41
N ALA A 107 -13.83 13.40 -12.43
CA ALA A 107 -15.29 13.41 -12.58
C ALA A 107 -15.71 14.88 -12.69
N GLY A 108 -15.66 15.44 -13.90
CA GLY A 108 -15.95 16.86 -14.12
C GLY A 108 -15.53 17.46 -15.46
N GLN A 109 -14.78 16.74 -16.30
CA GLN A 109 -14.71 17.12 -17.72
C GLN A 109 -15.94 16.56 -18.42
N SER A 110 -17.04 17.33 -18.33
CA SER A 110 -18.12 17.22 -19.32
C SER A 110 -17.46 17.26 -20.69
N GLY A 111 -17.76 16.25 -21.50
CA GLY A 111 -17.37 16.23 -22.90
C GLY A 111 -17.85 17.50 -23.61
N ARG A 112 -17.06 17.85 -24.63
CA ARG A 112 -17.33 18.73 -25.77
C ARG A 112 -18.73 19.33 -25.88
#